data_AF-A0A0L8FUV0-F1
#
_entry.id   AF-A0A0L8FUV0-F1
#
_cell.length_a   1.000
_cell.length_b   1.000
_cell.length_c   1.000
_cell.angle_alpha   90.00
_cell.angle_beta   90.00
_cell.angle_gamma   90.00
#
_symmetry.space_group_name_H-M   'P 1'
#
loop_
_entity.id
_entity.type
_entity.pdbx_description
1 polymer ?
#
loop_
_entity_poly.entity_id
_entity_poly.type
_entity_poly.pdbx_seq_one_letter_code
_entity_poly.pdbx_strand_id
1 'polypeptide(L)'
;MKTPWHAVRVGDLVHLSCNEVIPADILLLRSSDSSGLCHIETSNVDGENNLKQRFCVQVNKKQRKYNLTEFRETVICDLPNVDIYRFNGF
;
A
#
# COMPACT_ATOMS: atom_id res chain seq x y z
N MET A 1 -3.90 14.41 -13.29
CA MET A 1 -4.25 13.51 -14.41
C MET A 1 -4.03 12.09 -13.92
N LYS A 2 -4.92 11.13 -14.24
CA LYS A 2 -4.70 9.73 -13.84
C LYS A 2 -3.59 9.13 -14.72
N THR A 3 -2.70 8.36 -14.12
CA THR A 3 -1.63 7.64 -14.80
C THR A 3 -2.14 6.25 -15.22
N PRO A 4 -1.92 5.80 -16.47
CA PRO A 4 -2.29 4.45 -16.89
C PRO A 4 -1.43 3.40 -16.16
N TRP A 5 -1.99 2.22 -15.89
CA TRP A 5 -1.32 1.20 -15.05
C TRP A 5 0.05 0.77 -15.58
N HIS A 6 0.20 0.61 -16.90
CA HIS A 6 1.47 0.22 -17.52
C HIS A 6 2.58 1.27 -17.36
N ALA A 7 2.27 2.47 -16.86
CA ALA A 7 3.24 3.54 -16.61
C ALA A 7 3.65 3.64 -15.13
N VAL A 8 3.04 2.86 -14.23
CA VAL A 8 3.42 2.80 -12.81
C VAL A 8 4.79 2.14 -12.67
N ARG A 9 5.67 2.74 -11.87
CA ARG A 9 7.04 2.26 -11.62
C ARG A 9 7.28 2.03 -10.13
N VAL A 10 8.26 1.17 -9.82
CA VAL A 10 8.74 0.96 -8.45
C VAL A 10 9.21 2.31 -7.88
N GLY A 11 8.69 2.67 -6.71
CA GLY A 11 8.97 3.95 -6.03
C GLY A 11 7.94 5.05 -6.29
N ASP A 12 6.98 4.85 -7.19
CA ASP A 12 5.88 5.80 -7.38
C ASP A 12 4.96 5.84 -6.16
N LEU A 13 4.56 7.05 -5.78
CA LEU A 13 3.51 7.25 -4.78
C LEU A 13 2.14 7.16 -5.45
N VAL A 14 1.36 6.17 -5.04
CA VAL A 14 0.02 5.92 -5.59
C VAL A 14 -1.04 6.37 -4.58
N HIS A 15 -2.02 7.14 -5.05
CA HIS A 15 -3.22 7.46 -4.31
C HIS A 15 -4.38 6.63 -4.87
N LEU A 16 -5.04 5.86 -4.00
CA LEU A 16 -6.24 5.08 -4.34
C LEU A 16 -7.44 5.63 -3.60
N SER A 17 -8.55 5.75 -4.33
CA SER A 17 -9.86 6.05 -3.77
C SER A 17 -10.61 4.76 -3.44
N CYS A 18 -11.67 4.87 -2.63
CA CYS A 18 -12.52 3.73 -2.31
C CYS A 18 -13.01 3.04 -3.60
N ASN A 19 -12.98 1.71 -3.62
CA ASN A 19 -13.37 0.85 -4.74
C ASN A 19 -12.50 0.96 -6.00
N GLU A 20 -11.32 1.59 -5.95
CA GLU A 20 -10.34 1.50 -7.05
C GLU A 20 -9.53 0.20 -6.94
N VAL A 21 -9.25 -0.42 -8.10
CA VAL A 21 -8.40 -1.62 -8.17
C VAL A 21 -6.95 -1.21 -7.92
N ILE A 22 -6.26 -2.00 -7.10
CA ILE A 22 -4.84 -1.82 -6.80
C ILE A 22 -4.02 -2.22 -8.05
N PRO A 23 -3.18 -1.32 -8.61
CA PRO A 23 -2.54 -1.55 -9.91
C PRO A 23 -1.28 -2.42 -9.87
N ALA A 24 -0.68 -2.61 -8.70
CA ALA A 24 0.55 -3.38 -8.45
C ALA A 24 0.66 -3.73 -6.95
N ASP A 25 1.65 -4.52 -6.55
CA ASP A 25 1.95 -4.70 -5.13
C ASP A 25 2.39 -3.35 -4.52
N ILE A 26 1.68 -2.89 -3.48
CA ILE A 26 1.93 -1.58 -2.86
C ILE A 26 2.17 -1.70 -1.35
N LEU A 27 2.97 -0.78 -0.81
CA LEU A 27 3.11 -0.58 0.63
C LEU A 27 2.07 0.45 1.10
N LEU A 28 1.23 0.08 2.07
CA LEU A 28 0.22 0.98 2.61
C LEU A 28 0.87 1.99 3.55
N LEU A 29 1.08 3.22 3.07
CA LEU A 29 1.72 4.29 3.85
C LEU A 29 0.74 5.12 4.66
N ARG A 30 -0.48 5.34 4.14
CA ARG A 30 -1.50 6.19 4.75
C ARG A 30 -2.90 5.73 4.39
N SER A 31 -3.82 5.91 5.33
CA SER A 31 -5.27 5.74 5.14
C SER A 31 -6.00 7.06 5.43
N SER A 32 -7.20 7.21 4.90
CA SER A 32 -8.14 8.25 5.31
C SER A 32 -8.66 8.03 6.74
N ASP A 33 -8.64 6.79 7.22
CA ASP A 33 -8.91 6.46 8.62
C ASP A 33 -7.74 6.93 9.50
N SER A 34 -8.03 7.69 10.57
CA SER A 34 -7.03 8.25 11.46
C SER A 34 -6.26 7.20 12.28
N SER A 35 -6.80 5.98 12.42
CA SER A 35 -6.10 4.84 13.00
C SER A 35 -5.09 4.19 12.04
N GLY A 36 -5.10 4.58 10.76
CA GLY A 36 -4.30 3.94 9.72
C GLY A 36 -4.89 2.63 9.19
N LEU A 37 -6.13 2.29 9.54
CA LEU A 37 -6.82 1.09 9.05
C LEU A 37 -7.36 1.27 7.63
N CYS A 38 -7.23 0.23 6.81
CA CYS A 38 -7.81 0.11 5.49
C CYS A 38 -8.45 -1.30 5.35
N HIS A 39 -9.50 -1.40 4.53
CA HIS A 39 -10.14 -2.66 4.20
C HIS A 39 -9.91 -2.96 2.72
N ILE A 40 -9.46 -4.17 2.41
CA ILE A 40 -9.23 -4.62 1.04
C ILE A 40 -10.04 -5.87 0.73
N GLU A 41 -10.53 -5.97 -0.49
CA GLU A 41 -11.12 -7.20 -1.02
C GLU A 41 -10.03 -7.98 -1.76
N THR A 42 -9.90 -9.28 -1.46
CA THR A 42 -8.90 -10.16 -2.09
C THR A 42 -9.54 -11.35 -2.81
N SER A 43 -10.85 -11.31 -3.06
CA SER A 43 -11.61 -12.37 -3.73
C SER A 43 -10.98 -12.82 -5.06
N ASN A 44 -10.39 -11.89 -5.81
CA ASN A 44 -9.67 -12.17 -7.06
C ASN A 44 -8.28 -12.85 -6.88
N VAL A 45 -7.76 -12.91 -5.66
CA VAL A 45 -6.43 -13.47 -5.33
C VAL A 45 -6.57 -14.80 -4.58
N ASP A 46 -7.40 -14.86 -3.55
CA ASP A 46 -7.55 -16.04 -2.68
C ASP A 46 -8.97 -16.62 -2.63
N GLY A 47 -9.94 -16.01 -3.33
CA GLY A 47 -11.33 -16.48 -3.36
C GLY A 47 -12.13 -16.15 -2.11
N GLU A 48 -11.57 -15.40 -1.15
CA GLU A 48 -12.29 -14.99 0.06
C GLU A 48 -13.09 -13.70 -0.19
N ASN A 49 -14.38 -13.72 0.12
CA ASN A 49 -15.28 -12.58 -0.06
C ASN A 49 -15.28 -11.59 1.12
N ASN A 50 -14.59 -11.92 2.20
CA ASN A 50 -14.51 -11.05 3.37
C ASN A 50 -13.49 -9.93 3.13
N LEU A 51 -13.82 -8.73 3.59
CA LEU A 51 -12.87 -7.63 3.60
C LEU A 51 -11.75 -7.90 4.61
N LYS A 52 -10.51 -7.83 4.16
CA LYS A 52 -9.32 -7.99 4.99
C LYS A 52 -8.86 -6.65 5.52
N GLN A 53 -8.59 -6.60 6.82
CA GLN A 53 -8.04 -5.42 7.48
C GLN A 53 -6.53 -5.32 7.24
N ARG A 54 -6.08 -4.13 6.85
CA ARG A 54 -4.65 -3.79 6.66
C ARG A 54 -4.35 -2.48 7.35
N PHE A 55 -3.22 -2.41 8.04
CA PHE A 55 -2.77 -1.21 8.73
C PHE A 55 -1.64 -0.56 7.96
N CYS A 56 -1.61 0.78 7.99
CA CYS A 56 -0.48 1.53 7.46
C CYS A 56 0.81 1.17 8.19
N VAL A 57 1.92 1.10 7.47
CA VAL A 57 3.23 0.98 8.10
C VAL A 57 3.52 2.22 8.97
N GLN A 58 4.08 1.99 10.16
CA GLN A 58 4.44 3.09 11.07
C GLN A 58 5.78 3.70 10.65
N VAL A 59 5.75 4.57 9.64
CA VAL A 59 6.91 5.37 9.27
C VAL A 59 7.00 6.57 10.21
N ASN A 60 8.00 6.59 11.08
CA ASN A 60 8.36 7.72 11.94
C ASN A 60 7.19 8.38 12.72
N LYS A 61 6.94 7.91 13.96
CA LYS A 61 5.92 8.44 14.91
C LYS A 61 5.94 9.97 15.14
N LYS A 62 6.98 10.68 14.70
CA LYS A 62 7.17 12.13 14.86
C LYS A 62 6.54 12.96 13.74
N GLN A 63 6.23 12.40 12.57
CA GLN A 63 5.59 13.13 11.47
C GLN A 63 4.06 13.11 11.63
N ARG A 64 3.53 14.05 12.43
CA ARG A 64 2.08 14.31 12.52
C ARG A 64 1.48 14.90 11.25
N LYS A 65 2.31 15.50 10.39
CA LYS A 65 1.92 16.00 9.05
C LYS A 65 2.75 15.26 8.01
N TYR A 66 2.07 14.48 7.19
CA TYR A 66 2.67 13.77 6.07
C TYR A 66 2.92 14.79 4.95
N ASN A 67 4.14 15.31 4.86
CA ASN A 67 4.54 16.12 3.72
C ASN A 67 5.15 15.20 2.65
N LEU A 68 4.38 14.90 1.60
CA LEU A 68 4.84 14.05 0.50
C LEU A 68 6.10 14.60 -0.19
N THR A 69 6.33 15.92 -0.15
CA THR A 69 7.52 16.54 -0.74
C THR A 69 8.80 16.32 0.09
N GLU A 70 8.65 16.02 1.38
CA GLU A 70 9.76 15.73 2.29
C GLU A 70 9.94 14.23 2.56
N PHE A 71 9.01 13.40 2.07
CA PHE A 71 9.03 11.96 2.28
C PHE A 71 10.23 11.33 1.57
N ARG A 72 11.22 10.91 2.36
CA ARG A 72 12.46 10.27 1.90
C ARG A 72 12.74 9.09 2.79
N GLU A 73 12.24 7.95 2.38
CA GLU A 73 12.39 6.69 3.10
C GLU A 73 12.86 5.62 2.14
N THR A 74 13.53 4.61 2.67
CA THR A 74 14.03 3.46 1.91
C THR A 74 13.26 2.23 2.36
N VAL A 75 12.77 1.44 1.41
CA VAL A 75 12.17 0.14 1.67
C VAL A 75 13.12 -0.92 1.14
N ILE A 76 13.47 -1.88 1.98
CA ILE A 76 14.25 -3.06 1.58
C ILE A 76 13.37 -4.28 1.83
N CYS A 77 13.21 -5.14 0.83
CA CYS A 77 12.35 -6.32 0.93
C CYS A 77 12.94 -7.51 0.18
N ASP A 78 12.38 -8.68 0.43
CA ASP A 78 12.74 -9.91 -0.27
C ASP A 78 12.45 -9.83 -1.77
N LEU A 79 13.08 -10.72 -2.55
CA LEU A 79 12.75 -10.89 -3.96
C LEU A 79 11.29 -11.36 -4.14
N PRO A 80 10.65 -10.99 -5.26
CA PRO A 80 9.30 -11.46 -5.58
C PRO A 80 9.19 -12.97 -5.52
N ASN A 81 8.12 -13.46 -4.90
CA ASN A 81 7.82 -14.88 -4.77
C ASN A 81 6.30 -15.11 -4.81
N VAL A 82 5.88 -16.38 -4.76
CA VAL A 82 4.47 -16.77 -4.93
C VAL A 82 3.67 -16.84 -3.62
N ASP A 83 4.30 -16.58 -2.46
CA ASP A 83 3.64 -16.62 -1.16
C ASP A 83 2.85 -15.31 -0.93
N ILE A 84 1.55 -15.36 -1.24
CA ILE A 84 0.64 -14.22 -1.10
C ILE A 84 0.33 -13.82 0.36
N TYR A 85 0.72 -14.63 1.34
CA TYR A 85 0.46 -14.36 2.76
C TYR A 85 1.67 -13.78 3.49
N ARG A 86 2.86 -13.85 2.90
CA ARG A 86 4.09 -13.42 3.53
C ARG A 86 4.81 -12.33 2.74
N PHE A 87 5.09 -11.24 3.43
CA PHE A 87 5.99 -10.19 2.98
C PHE A 87 6.97 -9.87 4.10
N ASN A 88 8.28 -9.91 3.82
CA ASN A 88 9.30 -9.41 4.75
C ASN A 88 10.01 -8.21 4.12
N GLY A 89 10.05 -7.11 4.87
CA GLY A 89 10.76 -5.90 4.50
C GLY A 89 10.95 -4.97 5.69
N PHE A 90 11.85 -4.00 5.55
CA PHE A 90 12.24 -3.03 6.57
C PHE A 90 12.45 -1.64 5.97
#